data_AF-A0A2V8NNH4-F1
#
_entry.id   AF-A0A2V8NNH4-F1
#
_cell.length_a   1.000
_cell.length_b   1.000
_cell.length_c   1.000
_cell.angle_alpha   90.00
_cell.angle_beta   90.00
_cell.angle_gamma   90.00
#
_symmetry.space_group_name_H-M   'P 1'
#
loop_
_entity.id
_entity.type
_entity.pdbx_description
1 polymer ?
#
loop_
_entity_poly.entity_id
_entity_poly.type
_entity_poly.pdbx_seq_one_letter_code
_entity_poly.pdbx_strand_id
1 'polypeptide(L)'
;MHGYTLRQRCGQIAPFLVIDRGCIYHPCDAERIHRIPELAVRRARQRRLAAQLAEARLSALRMQLNPHFLFNSLNAITVLMRDRNTRDASRMLELLGGVLRQVLQSEKRQEVTLKEELQFIEKYLAIEQVRFSDRLQVRWSIDSGALDALVPEFILQPLVENAVARRAIAKGARAC
;
A
#
# COMPACT_ATOMS: atom_id res chain seq x y z
N MET A 1 -30.44 -66.01 -45.92
CA MET A 1 -29.50 -65.10 -46.58
C MET A 1 -28.19 -65.13 -45.80
N HIS A 2 -27.16 -65.67 -46.45
CA HIS A 2 -25.76 -65.80 -46.03
C HIS A 2 -25.15 -64.43 -45.64
N GLY A 3 -24.13 -64.26 -44.80
CA GLY A 3 -23.22 -65.14 -44.10
C GLY A 3 -22.01 -64.31 -43.60
N TYR A 4 -21.58 -64.58 -42.38
CA TYR A 4 -20.24 -64.46 -41.74
C TYR A 4 -19.38 -63.18 -41.82
N THR A 5 -19.05 -62.73 -40.60
CA THR A 5 -17.96 -61.88 -40.11
C THR A 5 -16.56 -62.31 -40.61
N LEU A 6 -15.64 -61.36 -40.83
CA LEU A 6 -14.24 -61.48 -40.39
C LEU A 6 -13.49 -60.14 -40.38
N ARG A 7 -12.53 -60.11 -39.46
CA ARG A 7 -11.66 -59.06 -38.94
C ARG A 7 -10.39 -58.93 -39.81
N GLN A 8 -9.61 -57.84 -39.59
CA GLN A 8 -8.24 -57.55 -40.05
C GLN A 8 -8.13 -56.76 -41.37
N ARG A 9 -7.15 -55.88 -41.62
CA ARG A 9 -6.11 -55.16 -40.85
C ARG A 9 -5.58 -54.07 -41.79
N CYS A 10 -5.17 -52.96 -41.17
CA CYS A 10 -4.20 -51.94 -41.61
C CYS A 10 -3.26 -52.29 -42.79
N GLY A 11 -3.17 -51.39 -43.78
CA GLY A 11 -2.04 -51.33 -44.72
C GLY A 11 -2.33 -50.62 -46.06
N GLN A 12 -1.53 -49.60 -46.39
CA GLN A 12 -1.27 -49.00 -47.72
C GLN A 12 -2.16 -47.85 -48.26
N ILE A 13 -1.72 -46.62 -47.97
CA ILE A 13 -1.31 -45.54 -48.90
C ILE A 13 -2.25 -45.16 -50.07
N ALA A 14 -2.96 -44.04 -49.84
CA ALA A 14 -3.24 -42.87 -50.72
C ALA A 14 -4.05 -43.05 -52.04
N PRO A 15 -4.57 -41.96 -52.65
CA PRO A 15 -5.06 -40.67 -52.12
C PRO A 15 -6.49 -40.38 -52.63
N PHE A 16 -7.46 -40.08 -51.75
CA PHE A 16 -8.67 -39.39 -52.21
C PHE A 16 -8.71 -37.97 -51.67
N LEU A 17 -8.31 -37.10 -52.59
CA LEU A 17 -8.56 -35.68 -52.67
C LEU A 17 -10.06 -35.43 -52.44
N VAL A 18 -10.47 -35.08 -51.23
CA VAL A 18 -11.80 -34.49 -51.03
C VAL A 18 -11.68 -33.01 -51.36
N ILE A 19 -11.97 -32.67 -52.62
CA ILE A 19 -12.24 -31.29 -53.02
C ILE A 19 -13.67 -31.00 -52.58
N ASP A 20 -13.85 -30.33 -51.44
CA ASP A 20 -15.04 -29.53 -51.22
C ASP A 20 -14.59 -28.10 -50.90
N ARG A 21 -14.83 -27.20 -51.86
CA ARG A 21 -14.64 -25.74 -51.79
C ARG A 21 -13.23 -25.23 -51.40
N GLY A 22 -12.31 -25.28 -52.36
CA GLY A 22 -11.48 -24.11 -52.71
C GLY A 22 -10.49 -23.54 -51.69
N CYS A 23 -9.99 -24.29 -50.71
CA CYS A 23 -8.88 -23.86 -49.85
C CYS A 23 -7.80 -24.95 -49.76
N ILE A 24 -6.64 -24.71 -50.36
CA ILE A 24 -5.43 -25.51 -50.11
C ILE A 24 -4.91 -25.09 -48.74
N TYR A 25 -5.13 -25.90 -47.71
CA TYR A 25 -4.50 -25.69 -46.42
C TYR A 25 -3.07 -26.22 -46.47
N HIS A 26 -2.09 -25.33 -46.62
CA HIS A 26 -0.69 -25.70 -46.42
C HIS A 26 -0.48 -26.02 -44.92
N PRO A 27 0.09 -27.18 -44.58
CA PRO A 27 0.44 -27.51 -43.20
C PRO A 27 1.78 -26.84 -42.87
N CYS A 28 1.80 -25.51 -42.78
CA CYS A 28 2.82 -24.79 -42.03
C CYS A 28 2.11 -23.76 -41.14
N ASP A 29 2.59 -23.62 -39.89
CA ASP A 29 2.11 -22.70 -38.84
C ASP A 29 1.11 -23.24 -37.78
N ALA A 30 0.97 -24.56 -37.60
CA ALA A 30 0.19 -25.10 -36.47
C ALA A 30 0.86 -24.85 -35.09
N GLU A 31 2.19 -24.73 -35.03
CA GLU A 31 2.91 -24.53 -33.75
C GLU A 31 2.90 -23.07 -33.25
N ARG A 32 2.59 -22.10 -34.12
CA ARG A 32 2.65 -20.67 -33.79
C ARG A 32 1.37 -20.16 -33.10
N ILE A 33 0.23 -20.82 -33.31
CA ILE A 33 -1.09 -20.40 -32.80
C ILE A 33 -1.26 -20.76 -31.31
N HIS A 34 -0.63 -21.83 -30.82
CA HIS A 34 -0.78 -22.28 -29.42
C HIS A 34 0.00 -21.46 -28.38
N ARG A 35 1.02 -20.68 -28.76
CA ARG A 35 1.84 -19.90 -27.80
C ARG A 35 1.31 -18.50 -27.48
N ILE A 36 0.50 -17.90 -28.37
CA ILE A 36 -0.10 -16.58 -28.17
C ILE A 36 -1.06 -16.54 -26.95
N PRO A 37 -1.94 -17.53 -26.70
CA PRO A 37 -2.83 -17.50 -25.55
C PRO A 37 -2.08 -17.58 -24.22
N GLU A 38 -1.03 -18.40 -24.11
CA GLU A 38 -0.24 -18.50 -22.87
C GLU A 38 0.49 -17.20 -22.56
N LEU A 39 1.06 -16.54 -23.57
CA LEU A 39 1.72 -15.24 -23.38
C LEU A 39 0.71 -14.15 -23.01
N ALA A 40 -0.48 -14.15 -23.60
CA ALA A 40 -1.56 -13.23 -23.24
C ALA A 40 -2.05 -13.45 -21.80
N VAL A 41 -2.24 -14.71 -21.40
CA VAL A 41 -2.63 -15.09 -20.02
C VAL A 41 -1.55 -14.73 -19.02
N ARG A 42 -0.26 -14.99 -19.31
CA ARG A 42 0.87 -14.57 -18.46
C ARG A 42 0.94 -13.05 -18.31
N ARG A 43 0.79 -12.30 -19.41
CA ARG A 43 0.77 -10.83 -19.38
C ARG A 43 -0.42 -10.29 -18.58
N ALA A 44 -1.60 -10.87 -18.74
CA ALA A 44 -2.78 -10.51 -17.96
C ALA A 44 -2.58 -10.76 -16.46
N ARG A 45 -2.00 -11.91 -16.10
CA ARG A 45 -1.64 -12.25 -14.71
C ARG A 45 -0.60 -11.28 -14.14
N GLN A 46 0.43 -10.94 -14.91
CA GLN A 46 1.47 -10.00 -14.48
C GLN A 46 0.90 -8.59 -14.27
N ARG A 47 0.05 -8.10 -15.18
CA ARG A 47 -0.66 -6.81 -15.01
C ARG A 47 -1.54 -6.81 -13.77
N ARG A 48 -2.28 -7.89 -13.53
CA ARG A 48 -3.14 -8.05 -12.34
C ARG A 48 -2.33 -8.01 -11.05
N LEU A 49 -1.21 -8.74 -10.97
CA LEU A 49 -0.33 -8.73 -9.81
C LEU A 49 0.32 -7.36 -9.59
N ALA A 50 0.73 -6.67 -10.66
CA ALA A 50 1.28 -5.32 -10.57
C ALA A 50 0.24 -4.30 -10.06
N ALA A 51 -1.01 -4.39 -10.54
CA ALA A 51 -2.11 -3.56 -10.05
C ALA A 51 -2.41 -3.83 -8.56
N GLN A 52 -2.48 -5.11 -8.16
CA GLN A 52 -2.67 -5.49 -6.76
C GLN A 52 -1.53 -4.99 -5.87
N LEU A 53 -0.29 -5.06 -6.33
CA LEU A 53 0.86 -4.53 -5.62
C LEU A 53 0.78 -3.00 -5.49
N ALA A 54 0.41 -2.29 -6.55
CA ALA A 54 0.25 -0.84 -6.52
C ALA A 54 -0.87 -0.43 -5.55
N GLU A 55 -1.99 -1.14 -5.55
CA GLU A 55 -3.11 -0.90 -4.63
C GLU A 55 -2.76 -1.24 -3.19
N ALA A 56 -2.02 -2.33 -2.95
CA ALA A 56 -1.50 -2.67 -1.63
C ALA A 56 -0.53 -1.61 -1.10
N ARG A 57 0.37 -1.11 -1.96
CA ARG A 57 1.28 0.00 -1.62
C ARG A 57 0.51 1.27 -1.30
N LEU A 58 -0.46 1.65 -2.14
CA LEU A 58 -1.32 2.81 -1.90
C LEU A 58 -2.11 2.68 -0.59
N SER A 59 -2.62 1.49 -0.29
CA SER A 59 -3.29 1.19 0.97
C SER A 59 -2.33 1.30 2.16
N ALA A 60 -1.10 0.81 2.03
CA ALA A 60 -0.06 0.96 3.05
C ALA A 60 0.32 2.43 3.29
N LEU A 61 0.46 3.23 2.23
CA LEU A 61 0.64 4.68 2.30
C LEU A 61 -0.53 5.38 3.02
N ARG A 62 -1.78 4.98 2.71
CA ARG A 62 -2.98 5.46 3.40
C ARG A 62 -3.04 5.04 4.87
N MET A 63 -2.46 3.90 5.24
CA MET A 63 -2.34 3.48 6.64
C MET A 63 -1.25 4.27 7.38
N GLN A 64 -0.14 4.61 6.72
CA GLN A 64 0.92 5.45 7.30
C GLN A 64 0.45 6.90 7.50
N LEU A 65 -0.38 7.41 6.58
CA LEU A 65 -1.04 8.71 6.70
C LEU A 65 -2.39 8.58 7.40
N ASN A 66 -2.45 8.77 8.72
CA ASN A 66 -3.71 8.82 9.45
C ASN A 66 -4.61 9.99 8.92
N PRO A 67 -5.71 9.73 8.19
CA PRO A 67 -6.49 10.81 7.58
C PRO A 67 -7.13 11.71 8.63
N HIS A 68 -7.52 11.11 9.77
CA HIS A 68 -8.09 11.85 10.90
C HIS A 68 -7.07 12.80 11.52
N PHE A 69 -5.80 12.38 11.65
CA PHE A 69 -4.71 13.27 12.07
C PHE A 69 -4.58 14.49 11.15
N LEU A 70 -4.61 14.27 9.83
CA LEU A 70 -4.49 15.35 8.85
C LEU A 70 -5.65 16.36 8.96
N PHE A 71 -6.89 15.87 8.93
CA PHE A 71 -8.08 16.73 9.07
C PHE A 71 -8.07 17.51 10.39
N ASN A 72 -7.73 16.85 11.49
CA ASN A 72 -7.67 17.48 12.80
C ASN A 72 -6.59 18.55 12.89
N SER A 73 -5.44 18.31 12.26
CA SER A 73 -4.35 19.28 12.22
C SER A 73 -4.73 20.52 11.42
N LEU A 74 -5.37 20.35 10.26
CA LEU A 74 -5.85 21.46 9.43
C LEU A 74 -6.97 22.27 10.12
N ASN A 75 -7.88 21.58 10.83
CA ASN A 75 -8.93 22.24 11.60
C ASN A 75 -8.34 23.07 12.75
N ALA A 76 -7.34 22.55 13.46
CA ALA A 76 -6.65 23.30 14.52
C ALA A 76 -5.94 24.54 13.97
N ILE A 77 -5.26 24.43 12.81
CA ILE A 77 -4.69 25.59 12.11
C ILE A 77 -5.78 26.62 11.80
N THR A 78 -6.94 26.17 11.30
CA THR A 78 -8.07 27.06 10.98
C THR A 78 -8.58 27.80 12.22
N VAL A 79 -8.66 27.13 13.38
CA VAL A 79 -9.04 27.76 14.65
C VAL A 79 -7.99 28.79 15.09
N LEU A 80 -6.70 28.44 15.07
CA LEU A 80 -5.60 29.35 15.43
C LEU A 80 -5.58 30.61 14.55
N MET A 81 -5.88 30.46 13.25
CA MET A 81 -6.00 31.59 12.33
C MET A 81 -7.18 32.50 12.68
N ARG A 82 -8.34 31.92 13.04
CA ARG A 82 -9.52 32.68 13.47
C ARG A 82 -9.26 33.44 14.77
N ASP A 83 -8.53 32.83 15.69
CA ASP A 83 -8.16 33.40 16.99
C ASP A 83 -7.00 34.42 16.89
N ARG A 84 -6.53 34.71 15.67
CA ARG A 84 -5.37 35.57 15.36
C ARG A 84 -4.06 35.11 16.01
N ASN A 85 -3.97 33.83 16.39
CA ASN A 85 -2.73 33.20 16.84
C ASN A 85 -1.91 32.74 15.62
N THR A 86 -1.39 33.71 14.88
CA THR A 86 -0.68 33.46 13.62
C THR A 86 0.62 32.71 13.81
N ARG A 87 1.30 32.93 14.93
CA ARG A 87 2.56 32.27 15.27
C ARG A 87 2.39 30.75 15.42
N ASP A 88 1.40 30.31 16.20
CA ASP A 88 1.20 28.88 16.43
C ASP A 88 0.63 28.20 15.19
N ALA A 89 -0.20 28.88 14.41
CA ALA A 89 -0.68 28.37 13.12
C ALA A 89 0.46 28.13 12.12
N SER A 90 1.39 29.09 11.97
CA SER A 90 2.57 28.94 11.11
C SER A 90 3.45 27.78 11.58
N ARG A 91 3.71 27.70 12.89
CA ARG A 91 4.46 26.58 13.48
C ARG A 91 3.79 25.23 13.21
N MET A 92 2.46 25.15 13.37
CA MET A 92 1.72 23.91 13.13
C MET A 92 1.75 23.51 11.65
N LEU A 93 1.71 24.48 10.73
CA LEU A 93 1.84 24.24 9.29
C LEU A 93 3.24 23.71 8.92
N GLU A 94 4.30 24.30 9.49
CA GLU A 94 5.68 23.84 9.30
C GLU A 94 5.88 22.40 9.79
N LEU A 95 5.39 22.10 11.00
CA LEU A 95 5.43 20.77 11.59
C LEU A 95 4.68 19.76 10.71
N LEU A 96 3.46 20.09 10.29
CA LEU A 96 2.64 19.24 9.44
C LEU A 96 3.33 18.97 8.10
N GLY A 97 3.89 20.00 7.46
CA GLY A 97 4.68 19.85 6.25
C GLY A 97 5.91 18.96 6.45
N GLY A 98 6.56 19.04 7.62
CA GLY A 98 7.68 18.18 8.00
C GLY A 98 7.29 16.72 8.12
N VAL A 99 6.18 16.43 8.81
CA VAL A 99 5.63 15.07 8.95
C VAL A 99 5.27 14.50 7.57
N LEU A 100 4.55 15.26 6.75
CA LEU A 100 4.16 14.81 5.41
C LEU A 100 5.37 14.53 4.50
N ARG A 101 6.39 15.39 4.53
CA ARG A 101 7.63 15.14 3.76
C ARG A 101 8.31 13.84 4.20
N GLN A 102 8.38 13.59 5.51
CA GLN A 102 9.03 12.38 6.04
C GLN A 102 8.24 11.11 5.65
N VAL A 103 6.91 11.13 5.76
CA VAL A 103 6.06 10.01 5.32
C VAL A 103 6.15 9.76 3.82
N LEU A 104 6.31 10.79 3.00
CA LEU A 104 6.46 10.63 1.54
C LEU A 104 7.87 10.18 1.11
N GLN A 105 8.89 10.33 1.97
CA GLN A 105 10.26 9.93 1.70
C GLN A 105 10.60 8.52 2.20
N SER A 106 9.72 7.92 3.02
CA SER A 106 9.91 6.64 3.70
C SER A 106 9.99 5.42 2.79
N GLU A 107 9.43 5.48 1.56
CA GLU A 107 9.42 4.32 0.63
C GLU A 107 10.81 3.74 0.31
N LYS A 108 11.89 4.46 0.66
CA LYS A 108 13.28 4.06 0.41
C LYS A 108 13.98 3.46 1.63
N ARG A 109 13.44 3.55 2.85
CA ARG A 109 14.14 3.16 4.08
C ARG A 109 13.34 2.08 4.82
N GLN A 110 13.98 0.95 5.11
CA GLN A 110 13.37 -0.14 5.90
C GLN A 110 13.65 0.01 7.39
N GLU A 111 14.85 0.52 7.72
CA GLU A 111 15.30 0.78 9.07
C GLU A 111 15.90 2.18 9.18
N VAL A 112 15.69 2.80 10.34
CA VAL A 112 16.23 4.11 10.72
C VAL A 112 16.80 4.02 12.13
N THR A 113 17.65 4.97 12.51
CA THR A 113 18.10 5.05 13.91
C THR A 113 16.93 5.36 14.83
N LEU A 114 16.95 4.86 16.07
CA LEU A 114 15.96 5.22 17.09
C LEU A 114 15.88 6.74 17.25
N LYS A 115 17.01 7.44 17.12
CA LYS A 115 17.07 8.91 17.10
C LYS A 115 16.20 9.54 16.00
N GLU A 116 16.29 9.05 14.76
CA GLU A 116 15.47 9.55 13.66
C GLU A 116 13.98 9.27 13.89
N GLU A 117 13.65 8.09 14.41
CA GLU A 117 12.27 7.72 14.78
C GLU A 117 11.74 8.65 15.89
N LEU A 118 12.53 8.92 16.92
CA LEU A 118 12.16 9.84 18.00
C LEU A 118 11.95 11.27 17.50
N GLN A 119 12.80 11.76 16.58
CA GLN A 119 12.61 13.08 15.95
C GLN A 119 11.31 13.17 15.15
N PHE A 120 10.86 12.08 14.53
CA PHE A 120 9.55 12.01 13.89
C PHE A 120 8.43 12.11 14.94
N ILE A 121 8.50 11.32 16.00
CA ILE A 121 7.51 11.31 17.08
C ILE A 121 7.44 12.66 17.80
N GLU A 122 8.56 13.37 17.98
CA GLU A 122 8.57 14.72 18.55
C GLU A 122 7.73 15.70 17.71
N LYS A 123 7.91 15.71 16.39
CA LYS A 123 7.12 16.56 15.48
C LYS A 123 5.64 16.18 15.53
N TYR A 124 5.36 14.89 15.50
CA TYR A 124 3.99 14.35 15.60
C TYR A 124 3.31 14.79 16.91
N LEU A 125 3.97 14.57 18.05
CA LEU A 125 3.45 14.94 19.36
C LEU A 125 3.36 16.45 19.56
N ALA A 126 4.19 17.26 18.89
CA ALA A 126 4.06 18.71 18.93
C ALA A 126 2.75 19.17 18.26
N ILE A 127 2.35 18.55 17.15
CA ILE A 127 1.06 18.82 16.49
C ILE A 127 -0.10 18.40 17.40
N GLU A 128 -0.01 17.20 18.00
CA GLU A 128 -1.02 16.70 18.93
C GLU A 128 -1.14 17.58 20.19
N GLN A 129 -0.04 18.10 20.72
CA GLN A 129 -0.02 18.98 21.90
C GLN A 129 -0.69 20.33 21.63
N VAL A 130 -0.50 20.91 20.45
CA VAL A 130 -1.26 22.13 20.08
C VAL A 130 -2.75 21.83 20.10
N ARG A 131 -3.16 20.66 19.62
CA ARG A 131 -4.56 20.27 19.51
C ARG A 131 -5.20 19.90 20.85
N PHE A 132 -4.43 19.29 21.76
CA PHE A 132 -4.90 18.86 23.06
C PHE A 132 -4.51 19.81 24.21
N SER A 133 -3.76 20.87 23.93
CA SER A 133 -3.29 21.86 24.89
C SER A 133 -2.68 21.20 26.13
N ASP A 134 -3.15 21.57 27.32
CA ASP A 134 -2.70 21.08 28.63
C ASP A 134 -3.06 19.61 28.91
N ARG A 135 -3.94 19.00 28.10
CA ARG A 135 -4.43 17.64 28.32
C ARG A 135 -3.42 16.56 27.89
N LEU A 136 -2.45 16.91 27.05
CA LEU A 136 -1.42 15.98 26.59
C LEU A 136 -0.07 16.35 27.22
N GLN A 137 0.37 15.53 28.17
CA GLN A 137 1.71 15.64 28.76
C GLN A 137 2.61 14.53 28.24
N VAL A 138 3.76 14.91 27.68
CA VAL A 138 4.75 14.00 27.13
C VAL A 138 5.97 13.99 28.06
N ARG A 139 6.40 12.79 28.47
CA ARG A 139 7.63 12.60 29.24
C ARG A 139 8.54 11.65 28.47
N TRP A 140 9.76 12.09 28.22
CA TRP A 140 10.80 11.28 27.59
C TRP A 140 11.70 10.67 28.66
N SER A 141 11.98 9.38 28.52
CA SER A 141 12.93 8.64 29.35
C SER A 141 13.62 7.64 28.44
N ILE A 142 14.73 8.07 27.82
CA ILE A 142 15.43 7.34 26.78
C ILE A 142 16.88 7.19 27.20
N ASP A 143 17.41 5.97 27.11
CA ASP A 143 18.84 5.72 27.28
C ASP A 143 19.60 6.25 26.06
N SER A 144 20.62 7.09 26.29
CA SER A 144 21.48 7.59 25.22
C SER A 144 22.17 6.47 24.42
N GLY A 145 22.47 5.33 25.07
CA GLY A 145 23.09 4.18 24.41
C GLY A 145 22.17 3.49 23.38
N ALA A 146 20.86 3.76 23.43
CA ALA A 146 19.88 3.19 22.50
C ALA A 146 19.65 4.03 21.25
N LEU A 147 20.12 5.29 21.19
CA LEU A 147 19.76 6.25 20.15
C LEU A 147 20.20 5.82 18.74
N ASP A 148 21.32 5.11 18.64
CA ASP A 148 21.88 4.66 17.35
C ASP A 148 21.40 3.25 16.96
N ALA A 149 20.54 2.62 17.77
CA ALA A 149 19.95 1.33 17.42
C ALA A 149 19.09 1.46 16.16
N LEU A 150 19.23 0.52 15.22
CA LEU A 150 18.39 0.44 14.04
C LEU A 150 17.03 -0.17 14.41
N VAL A 151 15.97 0.51 13.99
CA VAL A 151 14.58 0.11 14.20
C VAL A 151 13.80 0.24 12.90
N PRO A 152 12.73 -0.56 12.70
CA PRO A 152 11.83 -0.36 11.57
C PRO A 152 11.25 1.07 11.57
N GLU A 153 11.24 1.71 10.41
CA GLU A 153 10.67 3.06 10.29
C GLU A 153 9.19 3.08 10.67
N PHE A 154 8.77 4.09 11.43
CA PHE A 154 7.40 4.26 11.95
C PHE A 154 6.94 3.20 12.94
N ILE A 155 7.84 2.46 13.58
CA ILE A 155 7.47 1.49 14.62
C ILE A 155 6.85 2.16 15.86
N LEU A 156 7.24 3.39 16.20
CA LEU A 156 6.76 4.07 17.40
C LEU A 156 5.42 4.77 17.17
N GLN A 157 5.11 5.17 15.94
CA GLN A 157 3.89 5.92 15.62
C GLN A 157 2.61 5.19 16.09
N PRO A 158 2.37 3.90 15.76
CA PRO A 158 1.18 3.19 16.21
C PRO A 158 1.05 3.12 17.74
N LEU A 159 2.18 3.01 18.46
CA LEU A 159 2.19 2.96 19.93
C LEU A 159 1.79 4.31 20.52
N VAL A 160 2.33 5.38 19.96
CA VAL A 160 2.04 6.76 20.37
C VAL A 160 0.59 7.12 20.04
N GLU A 161 0.11 6.79 18.84
CA GLU A 161 -1.28 6.98 18.43
C GLU A 161 -2.24 6.28 19.40
N ASN A 162 -1.97 5.03 19.75
CA ASN A 162 -2.78 4.29 20.71
C ASN A 162 -2.78 4.94 22.10
N ALA A 163 -1.65 5.45 22.56
CA ALA A 163 -1.54 6.13 23.85
C ALA A 163 -2.35 7.45 23.88
N VAL A 164 -2.27 8.24 22.80
CA VAL A 164 -3.00 9.50 22.65
C VAL A 164 -4.51 9.23 22.53
N ALA A 165 -4.91 8.29 21.67
CA ALA A 165 -6.33 7.95 21.44
C ALA A 165 -7.02 7.45 22.70
N ARG A 166 -6.40 6.53 23.46
CA ARG A 166 -6.97 6.01 24.72
C ARG A 166 -7.17 7.12 25.75
N ARG A 167 -6.24 8.06 25.86
CA ARG A 167 -6.36 9.22 26.77
C ARG A 167 -7.41 10.22 26.30
N ALA A 168 -7.60 10.38 24.99
CA ALA A 168 -8.66 11.23 24.44
C ALA A 168 -10.07 10.67 24.74
N ILE A 169 -10.24 9.35 24.63
CA ILE A 169 -11.54 8.67 24.84
C ILE A 169 -11.92 8.56 26.33
N ALA A 170 -10.94 8.37 27.23
CA ALA A 170 -11.19 8.17 28.67
C ALA A 170 -11.91 9.34 29.38
N LYS A 171 -12.09 10.50 28.74
CA LYS A 171 -12.86 11.63 29.29
C LYS A 171 -14.09 12.05 28.46
N GLY A 172 -14.40 11.35 27.36
CA GLY A 172 -15.65 11.57 26.60
C GLY A 172 -16.88 10.87 27.20
N ALA A 173 -16.70 9.97 28.18
CA ALA A 173 -17.76 9.16 28.78
C ALA A 173 -18.25 9.67 30.16
N ARG A 174 -18.00 10.94 30.49
CA ARG A 174 -18.60 11.61 31.66
C ARG A 174 -19.08 13.02 31.30
N ALA A 175 -20.13 13.08 30.50
CA ALA A 175 -21.11 14.15 30.48
C ALA A 175 -22.35 13.65 29.71
N CYS A 176 -23.49 13.66 30.41
CA CYS A 176 -24.81 13.12 30.08
C CYS A 176 -25.01 11.63 30.42
#